data_AF-A0A0M0L5V8-F1
#
_entry.id   AF-A0A0M0L5V8-F1
#
_cell.length_a   1.000
_cell.length_b   1.000
_cell.length_c   1.000
_cell.angle_alpha   90.00
_cell.angle_beta   90.00
_cell.angle_gamma   90.00
#
_symmetry.space_group_name_H-M   'P 1'
#
loop_
_entity.id
_entity.type
_entity.pdbx_description
1 polymer ?
#
loop_
_entity_poly.entity_id
_entity_poly.type
_entity_poly.pdbx_seq_one_letter_code
_entity_poly.pdbx_strand_id
1 'polypeptide(L)' 'MKLFQSLFSERCPKCKKVLNTSKSNALQATTVKFCTELHYQKEFHPGLELFVESDHVSQ' A
#
# COMPACT_ATOMS: atom_id res chain seq x y z
N MET A 1 -16.59 4.52 18.51
CA MET A 1 -15.92 3.37 17.88
C MET A 1 -14.76 3.85 17.01
N LYS A 2 -13.55 4.03 17.56
CA LYS A 2 -12.35 4.49 16.81
C LYS A 2 -11.14 3.56 16.93
N LEU A 3 -11.24 2.49 17.73
CA LEU A 3 -10.13 1.59 18.04
C LEU A 3 -9.81 0.57 16.94
N PHE A 4 -10.69 0.34 15.97
CA PHE A 4 -10.47 -0.65 14.91
C PHE A 4 -9.71 -0.13 13.68
N GLN A 5 -9.55 1.18 13.50
CA GLN A 5 -8.82 1.71 12.33
C GLN A 5 -7.30 1.51 12.43
N SER A 6 -6.76 1.35 13.64
CA SER A 6 -5.32 1.23 13.86
C SER A 6 -4.75 -0.16 13.56
N LEU A 7 -5.56 -1.22 13.52
CA LEU A 7 -5.09 -2.59 13.26
C LEU A 7 -4.91 -2.87 11.75
N PHE A 8 -5.57 -2.11 10.88
CA PHE A 8 -5.47 -2.27 9.42
C PHE A 8 -4.52 -1.28 8.75
N SER A 9 -3.87 -0.41 9.54
CA SER A 9 -2.89 0.54 9.03
C SER A 9 -1.56 -0.17 8.80
N GLU A 10 -1.39 -0.68 7.58
CA GLU A 10 -0.15 -1.30 7.13
C GLU A 10 1.01 -0.30 7.24
N ARG A 11 2.15 -0.74 7.78
CA ARG A 11 3.32 0.11 8.02
C ARG A 11 4.48 -0.36 7.16
N CYS A 12 5.32 0.58 6.74
CA CYS A 12 6.56 0.27 6.05
C CYS A 12 7.45 -0.63 6.92
N PRO A 13 7.96 -1.75 6.39
CA PRO A 13 8.84 -2.64 7.15
C PRO A 13 10.17 -1.99 7.53
N LYS A 14 10.66 -1.03 6.72
CA LYS A 14 11.93 -0.32 6.92
C LYS A 14 11.80 0.86 7.90
N CYS A 15 10.97 1.86 7.60
CA CYS A 15 10.87 3.07 8.43
C CYS A 15 9.73 3.07 9.46
N LYS A 16 8.90 2.02 9.50
CA LYS A 16 7.75 1.86 10.41
C LYS A 16 6.67 2.95 10.32
N LYS A 17 6.76 3.88 9.36
CA LYS A 17 5.71 4.86 9.04
C LYS A 17 4.49 4.16 8.43
N VAL A 18 3.31 4.76 8.60
CA VAL A 18 2.06 4.27 7.98
C VAL A 18 2.14 4.42 6.47
N LEU A 19 1.73 3.40 5.73
CA LEU A 19 1.68 3.45 4.27
C LEU A 19 0.49 4.30 3.81
N ASN A 20 0.73 5.18 2.85
CA ASN A 20 -0.32 5.91 2.17
C ASN A 20 -1.02 5.01 1.16
N THR A 21 -2.33 5.20 0.96
CA THR A 21 -3.10 4.43 -0.01
C THR A 21 -3.51 5.34 -1.17
N SER A 22 -3.09 4.97 -2.38
CA SER A 22 -3.60 5.51 -3.64
C SER A 22 -4.50 4.46 -4.30
N LYS A 23 -5.62 4.89 -4.88
CA LYS A 23 -6.51 4.02 -5.65
C LYS A 23 -6.49 4.48 -7.10
N SER A 24 -6.26 3.54 -8.01
CA SER A 24 -6.37 3.79 -9.45
C SER A 24 -7.85 3.97 -9.84
N ASN A 25 -8.08 4.59 -10.99
CA ASN A 25 -9.41 4.91 -11.52
C ASN A 25 -10.34 3.70 -11.53
N ALA A 26 -11.65 3.98 -11.51
CA ALA A 26 -12.74 3.00 -11.36
C ALA A 26 -12.67 1.77 -12.30
N LEU A 27 -12.00 1.91 -13.45
CA LEU A 27 -11.83 0.83 -14.44
C LEU A 27 -10.74 -0.18 -14.09
N GLN A 28 -9.68 0.23 -13.39
CA GLN A 28 -8.56 -0.64 -13.04
C GLN A 28 -8.66 -1.19 -11.62
N ALA A 29 -9.35 -0.48 -10.73
CA ALA A 29 -9.59 -0.85 -9.33
C ALA A 29 -8.32 -1.26 -8.54
N THR A 30 -7.13 -0.95 -9.05
CA THR A 30 -5.84 -1.22 -8.41
C THR A 30 -5.73 -0.37 -7.15
N THR A 31 -5.33 -0.98 -6.04
CA THR A 31 -5.05 -0.26 -4.79
C THR A 31 -3.56 -0.34 -4.50
N VAL A 32 -2.90 0.81 -4.42
CA VAL A 32 -1.47 0.92 -4.17
C VAL A 32 -1.25 1.49 -2.78
N LYS A 33 -0.58 0.74 -1.91
CA LYS A 33 -0.09 1.22 -0.62
C LYS A 33 1.40 1.49 -0.73
N PHE A 34 1.86 2.70 -0.41
CA PHE A 34 3.25 3.08 -0.58
C PHE A 34 3.78 3.89 0.59
N CYS A 35 5.09 3.77 0.83
CA CYS A 35 5.82 4.57 1.79
C CYS A 35 6.22 5.90 1.12
N THR A 36 6.00 7.04 1.80
CA THR A 36 6.40 8.37 1.30
C THR A 36 7.90 8.50 1.08
N GLU A 37 8.69 7.75 1.85
CA GLU A 37 10.15 7.66 1.70
C GLU A 37 10.59 6.63 0.65
N LEU A 38 9.66 6.09 -0.15
CA LEU A 38 9.92 5.14 -1.25
C LEU A 38 10.63 3.82 -0.87
N HIS A 39 10.64 3.50 0.43
CA HIS A 39 11.21 2.25 0.96
C HIS A 39 10.37 0.99 0.72
N TYR A 40 9.10 1.14 0.37
CA TYR A 40 8.17 0.02 0.27
C TYR A 40 6.92 0.42 -0.51
N GLN A 41 6.44 -0.49 -1.36
CA GLN A 41 5.16 -0.38 -2.05
C GLN A 41 4.49 -1.75 -2.10
N LYS A 42 3.16 -1.76 -2.01
CA LYS A 42 2.30 -2.93 -2.14
C LYS A 42 1.14 -2.60 -3.06
N GLU A 43 1.01 -3.32 -4.15
CA GLU A 43 0.00 -3.09 -5.19
C GLU A 43 -0.95 -4.27 -5.23
N PHE A 44 -2.24 -4.01 -5.09
CA PHE A 44 -3.29 -5.00 -5.27
C PHE A 44 -3.86 -4.90 -6.67
N HIS A 45 -3.79 -6.00 -7.43
CA HIS A 45 -4.31 -6.10 -8.79
C HIS A 45 -5.55 -7.01 -8.80
N PRO A 46 -6.78 -6.45 -8.84
CA PRO A 46 -8.01 -7.25 -8.75
C PRO A 46 -8.15 -8.26 -9.89
N GLY A 47 -7.74 -7.90 -11.11
CA GLY A 47 -7.82 -8.79 -12.27
C GLY A 47 -6.92 -10.02 -12.19
N LEU A 48 -5.95 -10.03 -11.27
CA LEU A 48 -5.04 -11.14 -11.02
C LEU A 48 -5.19 -11.73 -9.60
N GLU A 49 -6.13 -11.20 -8.81
CA GLU A 49 -6.37 -11.56 -7.41
C GLU A 49 -5.10 -11.62 -6.52
N LEU A 50 -4.12 -10.77 -6.83
CA LEU A 50 -2.80 -10.84 -6.20
C LEU A 50 -2.29 -9.50 -5.66
N PHE A 51 -1.33 -9.62 -4.75
CA PHE A 51 -0.54 -8.51 -4.22
C PHE A 51 0.89 -8.59 -4.73
N VAL A 52 1.41 -7.48 -5.24
CA VAL A 52 2.83 -7.31 -5.58
C VAL A 52 3.46 -6.42 -4.51
N GLU A 53 4.55 -6.87 -3.90
CA GLU A 53 5.29 -6.13 -2.87
C GLU A 53 6.70 -5.81 -3.38
N SER A 54 7.12 -4.56 -3.21
CA SER A 54 8.40 -4.03 -3.70
C SER A 54 9.11 -3.30 -2.57
N ASP A 55 10.33 -3.72 -2.21
CA ASP A 55 11.09 -3.15 -1.08
C ASP A 55 12.04 -2.01 -1.47
N HIS A 56 12.15 -1.69 -2.76
CA HIS A 56 12.95 -0.56 -3.23
C HIS A 56 12.25 0.12 -4.41
N VAL A 57 11.62 1.26 -4.16
CA VAL A 57 11.03 2.09 -5.23
C VAL A 57 12.07 3.14 -5.60
N SER A 58 12.91 2.84 -6.58
CA SER A 58 13.84 3.81 -7.16
C SER A 58 13.04 4.83 -7.98
N GLN A 59 13.28 6.13 -7.81
CA GLN A 59 12.74 7.17 -8.71
C GLN A 59 13.27 7.01 -10.13
#